data_AF-A0A934VLL1-F1
#
_entry.id   AF-A0A934VLL1-F1
#
_cell.length_a   1.000
_cell.length_b   1.000
_cell.length_c   1.000
_cell.angle_alpha   90.00
_cell.angle_beta   90.00
_cell.angle_gamma   90.00
#
_symmetry.space_group_name_H-M   'P 1'
#
loop_
_entity.id
_entity.type
_entity.pdbx_description
1 polymer ?
#
loop_
_entity_poly.entity_id
_entity_poly.type
_entity_poly.pdbx_seq_one_letter_code
_entity_poly.pdbx_strand_id
1 'polypeptide(L)'
;MSEEVLEDQNEANDGPVKLDRFEVPNRLVKNEDTATEFFGQFVAEPFERGFGHTVGNSLRRVLLSSLEGAAITSVRISGVQHEFSTLAGVVEDVTDIILNLKKVRFKHHGKESRVLSINVNKEGAVTAGDIEDDNIYSVINKDHVICTLDRKVKFECEFEVSVGRGFRIADENKRPDAPIGVIAIDSIFSPVTRVKYSVENTRVGQITDYDKLILDIHTDGRIEPHDALLQASGILRHHLDVFVNYDDNAIEFEEAPAEQSEENAALKKLLNMSVNEIELSVRAANCLNNANITTVGQLAMKSEAEMLKYRNFGKKSLNEIKDKLTELGLGLGMSIDPALLSGPVTQIQAPRLGADEEAPVGLADLIAQNIDD
;
A
#
# COMPACT_ATOMS: atom_id res chain seq x y z
N MET A 1 22.87 1.30 -63.39
CA MET A 1 21.67 0.52 -63.76
C MET A 1 21.84 -0.85 -63.12
N SER A 2 21.20 -1.23 -62.03
CA SER A 2 20.19 -0.63 -61.17
C SER A 2 20.23 -1.54 -59.93
N GLU A 3 20.68 -1.01 -58.79
CA GLU A 3 20.52 -1.67 -57.50
C GLU A 3 19.02 -1.64 -57.17
N GLU A 4 18.38 -2.81 -57.25
CA GLU A 4 17.03 -2.98 -56.71
C GLU A 4 17.12 -3.01 -55.19
N VAL A 5 16.72 -1.86 -54.66
CA VAL A 5 16.24 -1.58 -53.31
C VAL A 5 15.45 -2.75 -52.73
N LEU A 6 16.06 -3.45 -51.77
CA LEU A 6 15.34 -4.17 -50.71
C LEU A 6 15.18 -3.19 -49.56
N GLU A 7 14.15 -2.34 -49.66
CA GLU A 7 13.73 -1.44 -48.59
C GLU A 7 13.07 -2.26 -47.48
N ASP A 8 13.64 -2.07 -46.29
CA ASP A 8 13.18 -2.43 -44.95
C ASP A 8 11.69 -2.79 -44.81
N GLN A 9 11.41 -4.09 -44.63
CA GLN A 9 10.27 -4.53 -43.85
C GLN A 9 10.71 -4.74 -42.40
N ASN A 10 10.87 -3.62 -41.69
CA ASN A 10 10.88 -3.59 -40.22
C ASN A 10 10.31 -2.23 -39.81
N GLU A 11 9.03 -2.03 -40.08
CA GLU A 11 8.23 -1.12 -39.25
C GLU A 11 8.18 -1.76 -37.86
N ALA A 12 9.18 -1.45 -37.03
CA ALA A 12 9.13 -1.67 -35.61
C ALA A 12 7.88 -0.93 -35.10
N ASN A 13 6.98 -1.71 -34.52
CA ASN A 13 5.76 -1.25 -33.89
C ASN A 13 6.16 -0.37 -32.69
N ASP A 14 6.45 0.91 -32.93
CA ASP A 14 6.93 1.92 -31.96
C ASP A 14 5.77 2.47 -31.12
N GLY A 15 4.93 1.55 -30.63
CA GLY A 15 3.88 1.83 -29.67
C GLY A 15 4.23 1.20 -28.31
N PRO A 16 3.72 1.75 -27.20
CA PRO A 16 3.91 1.14 -25.88
C PRO A 16 3.46 -0.32 -25.91
N VAL A 17 4.27 -1.21 -25.33
CA VAL A 17 3.91 -2.61 -25.18
C VAL A 17 2.77 -2.68 -24.17
N LYS A 18 1.57 -3.02 -24.64
CA LYS A 18 0.41 -3.24 -23.77
C LYS A 18 0.50 -4.63 -23.16
N LEU A 19 0.56 -4.67 -21.84
CA LEU A 19 0.55 -5.92 -21.08
C LEU A 19 -0.87 -6.26 -20.64
N ASP A 20 -1.16 -7.57 -20.62
CA ASP A 20 -2.39 -8.09 -20.01
C ASP A 20 -2.47 -7.66 -18.54
N ARG A 21 -3.70 -7.48 -18.06
CA ARG A 21 -3.98 -7.08 -16.68
C ARG A 21 -3.43 -8.10 -15.69
N PHE A 22 -2.69 -7.59 -14.70
CA PHE A 22 -2.29 -8.36 -13.52
C PHE A 22 -3.33 -8.21 -12.41
N GLU A 23 -3.65 -9.31 -11.73
CA GLU A 23 -4.38 -9.21 -10.47
C GLU A 23 -3.43 -8.75 -9.36
N VAL A 24 -3.76 -7.59 -8.79
CA VAL A 24 -3.01 -6.94 -7.71
C VAL A 24 -3.89 -6.84 -6.47
N PRO A 25 -3.34 -7.03 -5.27
CA PRO A 25 -4.12 -6.94 -4.05
C PRO A 25 -4.51 -5.49 -3.75
N ASN A 26 -5.81 -5.26 -3.58
CA ASN A 26 -6.36 -3.91 -3.33
C ASN A 26 -6.21 -3.45 -1.87
N ARG A 27 -5.93 -4.37 -0.94
CA ARG A 27 -5.80 -4.06 0.49
C ARG A 27 -4.83 -4.98 1.20
N LEU A 28 -4.21 -4.43 2.24
CA LEU A 28 -3.46 -5.19 3.23
C LEU A 28 -4.35 -5.37 4.46
N VAL A 29 -4.62 -6.62 4.83
CA VAL A 29 -5.40 -6.95 6.03
C VAL A 29 -4.46 -7.31 7.16
N LYS A 30 -4.54 -6.59 8.29
CA LYS A 30 -3.84 -6.94 9.52
C LYS A 30 -4.72 -7.88 10.35
N ASN A 31 -4.14 -8.99 10.81
CA ASN A 31 -4.82 -9.91 11.71
C ASN A 31 -4.75 -9.36 13.15
N GLU A 32 -5.81 -8.65 13.57
CA GLU A 32 -5.88 -8.04 14.91
C GLU A 32 -5.97 -9.09 16.03
N ASP A 33 -6.47 -10.30 15.77
CA ASP A 33 -6.63 -11.34 16.81
C ASP A 33 -5.28 -11.83 17.34
N THR A 34 -4.24 -11.79 16.51
CA THR A 34 -2.88 -12.20 16.86
C THR A 34 -1.94 -11.02 17.09
N ALA A 35 -2.41 -9.79 16.85
CA ALA A 35 -1.57 -8.61 16.90
C ALA A 35 -1.13 -8.28 18.33
N THR A 36 0.16 -8.05 18.50
CA THR A 36 0.75 -7.49 19.72
C THR A 36 1.66 -6.33 19.35
N GLU A 37 2.17 -5.59 20.33
CA GLU A 37 3.13 -4.50 20.09
C GLU A 37 4.42 -4.99 19.40
N PHE A 38 4.78 -6.26 19.59
CA PHE A 38 6.01 -6.85 19.04
C PHE A 38 5.76 -7.79 17.85
N PHE A 39 4.50 -8.11 17.53
CA PHE A 39 4.16 -9.07 16.48
C PHE A 39 2.95 -8.62 15.67
N GLY A 40 3.08 -8.64 14.35
CA GLY A 40 1.97 -8.38 13.43
C GLY A 40 1.96 -9.41 12.31
N GLN A 41 0.76 -9.96 12.06
CA GLN A 41 0.49 -10.78 10.89
C GLN A 41 -0.30 -9.97 9.86
N PHE A 42 0.19 -9.96 8.62
CA PHE A 42 -0.37 -9.22 7.50
C PHE A 42 -0.71 -10.16 6.35
N VAL A 43 -1.86 -9.95 5.73
CA VAL A 43 -2.35 -10.76 4.62
C VAL A 43 -2.64 -9.85 3.42
N ALA A 44 -2.09 -10.21 2.27
CA ALA A 44 -2.34 -9.55 0.99
C ALA A 44 -2.76 -10.58 -0.06
N GLU A 45 -3.93 -10.35 -0.66
CA GLU A 45 -4.52 -11.16 -1.73
C GLU A 45 -5.48 -10.31 -2.58
N PRO A 46 -5.70 -10.66 -3.86
CA PRO A 46 -5.03 -11.71 -4.63
C PRO A 46 -3.74 -11.21 -5.30
N PHE A 47 -2.73 -12.08 -5.41
CA PHE A 47 -1.56 -11.89 -6.27
C PHE A 47 -1.59 -12.86 -7.44
N GLU A 48 -1.07 -12.43 -8.59
CA GLU A 48 -0.77 -13.32 -9.70
C GLU A 48 0.20 -14.45 -9.26
N ARG A 49 0.08 -15.62 -9.90
CA ARG A 49 0.84 -16.80 -9.51
C ARG A 49 2.36 -16.54 -9.53
N GLY A 50 3.02 -16.80 -8.41
CA GLY A 50 4.46 -16.60 -8.21
C GLY A 50 4.82 -15.22 -7.66
N PHE A 51 3.94 -14.22 -7.76
CA PHE A 51 4.20 -12.90 -7.17
C PHE A 51 4.17 -12.94 -5.63
N GLY A 52 3.42 -13.85 -5.01
CA GLY A 52 3.43 -14.03 -3.56
C GLY A 52 4.84 -14.33 -3.04
N HIS A 53 5.58 -15.21 -3.72
CA HIS A 53 6.97 -15.52 -3.37
C HIS A 53 7.93 -14.36 -3.65
N THR A 54 7.78 -13.70 -4.80
CA THR A 54 8.64 -12.57 -5.20
C THR A 54 8.51 -11.41 -4.23
N VAL A 55 7.29 -11.00 -3.92
CA VAL A 55 7.00 -9.90 -2.99
C VAL A 55 7.37 -10.31 -1.56
N GLY A 56 6.95 -11.49 -1.12
CA GLY A 56 7.23 -11.99 0.24
C GLY A 56 8.71 -12.11 0.55
N ASN A 57 9.50 -12.69 -0.36
CA ASN A 57 10.95 -12.81 -0.18
C ASN A 57 11.65 -11.44 -0.22
N SER A 58 11.22 -10.54 -1.11
CA SER A 58 11.79 -9.20 -1.23
C SER A 58 11.56 -8.38 0.04
N LEU A 59 10.32 -8.33 0.52
CA LEU A 59 9.97 -7.66 1.77
C LEU A 59 10.72 -8.26 2.96
N ARG A 60 10.80 -9.59 3.05
CA ARG A 60 11.57 -10.27 4.11
C ARG A 60 13.03 -9.82 4.14
N ARG A 61 13.68 -9.68 2.98
CA ARG A 61 15.08 -9.23 2.91
C ARG A 61 15.21 -7.78 3.41
N VAL A 62 14.38 -6.88 2.90
CA VAL A 62 14.43 -5.45 3.26
C VAL A 62 14.14 -5.23 4.74
N LEU A 63 13.13 -5.92 5.30
CA LEU A 63 12.78 -5.86 6.71
C LEU A 63 13.95 -6.26 7.63
N LEU A 64 14.73 -7.27 7.26
CA LEU A 64 15.84 -7.76 8.09
C LEU A 64 17.11 -6.92 7.94
N SER A 65 17.36 -6.31 6.77
CA SER A 65 18.64 -5.64 6.48
C SER A 65 18.60 -4.11 6.52
N SER A 66 17.51 -3.49 6.06
CA SER A 66 17.57 -2.11 5.56
C SER A 66 16.91 -1.08 6.47
N LEU A 67 16.17 -1.52 7.49
CA LEU A 67 15.54 -0.61 8.44
C LEU A 67 16.61 0.05 9.33
N GLU A 68 16.39 1.33 9.60
CA GLU A 68 17.24 2.11 10.50
C GLU A 68 16.90 1.79 11.95
N GLY A 69 17.92 1.71 12.79
CA GLY A 69 17.75 1.60 14.23
C GLY A 69 19.00 2.04 14.97
N ALA A 70 18.88 2.17 16.29
CA ALA A 70 19.94 2.68 17.17
C ALA A 70 20.62 1.55 17.94
N ALA A 71 21.95 1.58 18.00
CA ALA A 71 22.75 0.61 18.72
C ALA A 71 24.02 1.24 19.31
N ILE A 72 24.57 0.58 20.32
CA ILE A 72 25.85 0.96 20.93
C ILE A 72 26.99 0.56 20.00
N THR A 73 27.89 1.49 19.70
CA THR A 73 29.07 1.29 18.84
C THR A 73 30.37 1.16 19.60
N SER A 74 30.48 1.84 20.73
CA SER A 74 31.69 1.84 21.53
C SER A 74 31.35 1.98 23.01
N VAL A 75 32.19 1.42 23.88
CA VAL A 75 32.01 1.40 25.32
C VAL A 75 33.34 1.74 25.99
N ARG A 76 33.29 2.56 27.04
CA ARG A 76 34.40 2.93 27.93
C ARG A 76 33.94 2.71 29.36
N ILE A 77 34.56 1.77 30.06
CA ILE A 77 34.27 1.47 31.47
C ILE A 77 35.44 1.97 32.32
N SER A 78 35.15 2.66 33.43
CA SER A 78 36.19 3.16 34.33
C SER A 78 36.98 2.00 34.95
N GLY A 79 38.31 2.07 34.87
CA GLY A 79 39.20 1.02 35.37
C GLY A 79 39.43 -0.16 34.41
N VAL A 80 38.82 -0.16 33.22
CA VAL A 80 38.94 -1.21 32.20
C VAL A 80 39.77 -0.69 31.02
N GLN A 81 40.76 -1.46 30.60
CA GLN A 81 41.58 -1.14 29.43
C GLN A 81 41.19 -1.95 28.17
N HIS A 82 40.67 -3.15 28.36
CA HIS A 82 40.30 -4.09 27.30
C HIS A 82 39.15 -5.02 27.75
N GLU A 83 38.50 -5.68 26.80
CA GLU A 83 37.28 -6.49 26.96
C GLU A 83 37.45 -7.77 27.79
N PHE A 84 38.67 -8.28 27.91
CA PHE A 84 39.01 -9.51 28.65
C PHE A 84 39.38 -9.28 30.11
N SER A 85 39.09 -8.09 30.66
CA SER A 85 39.41 -7.76 32.04
C SER A 85 38.21 -8.02 32.97
N THR A 86 38.50 -8.08 34.26
CA THR A 86 37.49 -8.20 35.31
C THR A 86 37.46 -6.90 36.12
N LEU A 87 36.29 -6.53 36.64
CA LEU A 87 36.13 -5.32 37.45
C LEU A 87 35.92 -5.71 38.92
N ALA A 88 36.73 -5.14 39.81
CA ALA A 88 36.63 -5.44 41.22
C ALA A 88 35.30 -4.94 41.80
N GLY A 89 34.50 -5.87 42.32
CA GLY A 89 33.18 -5.59 42.91
C GLY A 89 32.01 -5.67 41.94
N VAL A 90 32.23 -6.21 40.74
CA VAL A 90 31.18 -6.62 39.80
C VAL A 90 31.22 -8.14 39.70
N VAL A 91 30.04 -8.77 39.65
CA VAL A 91 29.92 -10.23 39.56
C VAL A 91 30.27 -10.74 38.16
N GLU A 92 29.87 -10.01 37.12
CA GLU A 92 30.09 -10.35 35.71
C GLU A 92 31.42 -9.81 35.17
N ASP A 93 31.99 -10.52 34.20
CA ASP A 93 33.20 -10.09 33.48
C ASP A 93 32.86 -9.00 32.45
N VAL A 94 33.85 -8.21 32.02
CA VAL A 94 33.63 -7.10 31.06
C VAL A 94 33.01 -7.60 29.75
N THR A 95 33.37 -8.81 29.30
CA THR A 95 32.76 -9.41 28.11
C THR A 95 31.25 -9.63 28.28
N ASP A 96 30.80 -10.10 29.44
CA ASP A 96 29.38 -10.29 29.73
C ASP A 96 28.63 -8.96 29.82
N ILE A 97 29.27 -7.95 30.43
CA ILE A 97 28.74 -6.57 30.45
C ILE A 97 28.53 -6.07 29.02
N ILE A 98 29.52 -6.24 28.14
CA ILE A 98 29.43 -5.85 26.72
C ILE A 98 28.29 -6.61 26.02
N LEU A 99 28.15 -7.92 26.24
CA LEU A 99 27.06 -8.72 25.67
C LEU A 99 25.68 -8.27 26.17
N ASN A 100 25.58 -7.85 27.43
CA ASN A 100 24.34 -7.32 27.98
C ASN A 100 24.04 -5.91 27.47
N LEU A 101 25.04 -5.05 27.30
CA LEU A 101 24.89 -3.73 26.66
C LEU A 101 24.37 -3.84 25.23
N LYS A 102 24.84 -4.84 24.45
CA LYS A 102 24.33 -5.11 23.09
C LYS A 102 22.83 -5.43 23.04
N LYS A 103 22.24 -5.92 24.14
CA LYS A 103 20.81 -6.24 24.23
C LYS A 103 19.94 -5.04 24.63
N VAL A 104 20.54 -3.90 24.99
CA VAL A 104 19.81 -2.68 25.30
C VAL A 104 19.16 -2.12 24.03
N ARG A 105 17.91 -1.71 24.13
CA ARG A 105 17.09 -1.24 23.01
C ARG A 105 16.84 0.24 23.13
N PHE A 106 17.32 0.97 22.13
CA PHE A 106 17.17 2.42 22.03
C PHE A 106 16.18 2.77 20.93
N LYS A 107 15.20 3.60 21.26
CA LYS A 107 14.39 4.33 20.30
C LYS A 107 15.05 5.69 20.05
N HIS A 108 15.14 6.09 18.79
CA HIS A 108 15.81 7.32 18.40
C HIS A 108 14.83 8.29 17.77
N HIS A 109 15.01 9.59 18.05
CA HIS A 109 14.26 10.69 17.46
C HIS A 109 15.10 11.52 16.47
N GLY A 110 16.40 11.23 16.37
CA GLY A 110 17.35 11.88 15.46
C GLY A 110 18.36 10.88 14.89
N LYS A 111 19.34 11.38 14.11
CA LYS A 111 20.41 10.58 13.48
C LYS A 111 21.80 10.86 14.05
N GLU A 112 21.92 11.79 14.99
CA GLU A 112 23.21 12.20 15.54
C GLU A 112 23.73 11.17 16.54
N SER A 113 25.02 10.82 16.45
CA SER A 113 25.67 9.97 17.45
C SER A 113 25.81 10.72 18.77
N ARG A 114 25.55 10.04 19.89
CA ARG A 114 25.61 10.62 21.24
C ARG A 114 26.31 9.68 22.20
N VAL A 115 27.05 10.25 23.13
CA VAL A 115 27.64 9.51 24.26
C VAL A 115 26.65 9.57 25.41
N LEU A 116 26.27 8.41 25.93
CA LEU A 116 25.43 8.24 27.11
C LEU A 116 26.26 7.62 28.23
N SER A 117 25.82 7.84 29.47
CA SER A 117 26.52 7.38 30.67
C SER A 117 25.61 6.66 31.65
N ILE A 118 26.21 5.74 32.41
CA ILE A 118 25.66 5.15 33.63
C ILE A 118 26.61 5.50 34.75
N ASN A 119 26.11 6.22 35.76
CA ASN A 119 26.85 6.53 36.98
C ASN A 119 26.05 6.11 38.21
N VAL A 120 26.41 4.96 38.78
CA VAL A 120 25.71 4.39 39.94
C VAL A 120 26.66 4.05 41.06
N ASN A 121 26.19 4.23 42.30
CA ASN A 121 26.90 3.84 43.51
C ASN A 121 25.93 3.14 44.46
N LYS A 122 25.67 1.86 44.17
CA LYS A 122 24.73 1.01 44.88
C LYS A 122 25.26 -0.42 44.98
N GLU A 123 24.63 -1.21 45.82
CA GLU A 123 24.80 -2.67 45.86
C GLU A 123 23.59 -3.29 45.15
N GLY A 124 23.80 -4.35 44.37
CA GLY A 124 22.75 -5.02 43.59
C GLY A 124 22.80 -4.73 42.08
N ALA A 125 21.68 -5.03 41.39
CA ALA A 125 21.61 -5.01 39.94
C ALA A 125 21.64 -3.58 39.36
N VAL A 126 22.47 -3.39 38.33
CA VAL A 126 22.50 -2.23 37.44
C VAL A 126 21.71 -2.59 36.19
N THR A 127 20.70 -1.78 35.90
CA THR A 127 19.73 -2.02 34.82
C THR A 127 19.87 -0.95 33.74
N ALA A 128 19.30 -1.19 32.56
CA ALA A 128 19.24 -0.21 31.50
C ALA A 128 18.40 1.03 31.88
N GLY A 129 17.55 0.93 32.90
CA GLY A 129 16.85 2.06 33.49
C GLY A 129 17.75 3.00 34.32
N ASP A 130 18.97 2.60 34.65
CA ASP A 130 19.97 3.44 35.31
C ASP A 130 20.81 4.28 34.31
N ILE A 131 20.53 4.17 33.00
CA ILE A 131 21.12 5.01 31.95
C ILE A 131 20.58 6.43 32.10
N GLU A 132 21.45 7.43 32.03
CA GLU A 132 21.05 8.84 32.07
C GLU A 132 20.13 9.18 30.89
N ASP A 133 18.99 9.80 31.18
CA ASP A 133 18.01 10.19 30.17
C ASP A 133 18.59 11.22 29.18
N ASP A 134 18.37 11.01 27.90
CA ASP A 134 18.69 11.94 26.81
C ASP A 134 17.42 12.27 26.01
N ASN A 135 17.41 13.43 25.35
CA ASN A 135 16.24 13.86 24.59
C ASN A 135 16.12 13.17 23.21
N ILE A 136 17.22 12.64 22.67
CA ILE A 136 17.28 12.05 21.32
C ILE A 136 17.11 10.53 21.41
N TYR A 137 17.68 9.89 22.43
CA TYR A 137 17.63 8.45 22.64
C TYR A 137 16.84 8.09 23.89
N SER A 138 15.86 7.20 23.74
CA SER A 138 15.09 6.65 24.85
C SER A 138 15.27 5.14 24.97
N VAL A 139 15.47 4.65 26.19
CA VAL A 139 15.62 3.22 26.49
C VAL A 139 14.24 2.57 26.61
N ILE A 140 14.02 1.50 25.86
CA ILE A 140 12.75 0.75 25.85
C ILE A 140 12.73 -0.31 26.96
N ASN A 141 13.74 -1.17 27.01
CA ASN A 141 13.83 -2.27 27.98
C ASN A 141 14.57 -1.84 29.26
N LYS A 142 13.96 -0.94 30.03
CA LYS A 142 14.56 -0.36 31.25
C LYS A 142 14.86 -1.41 32.34
N ASP A 143 14.15 -2.52 32.33
CA ASP A 143 14.29 -3.65 33.25
C ASP A 143 15.49 -4.58 32.93
N HIS A 144 16.13 -4.41 31.77
CA HIS A 144 17.24 -5.25 31.34
C HIS A 144 18.47 -5.07 32.23
N VAL A 145 18.94 -6.15 32.85
CA VAL A 145 20.12 -6.15 33.72
C VAL A 145 21.39 -6.09 32.87
N ILE A 146 22.26 -5.13 33.19
CA ILE A 146 23.58 -4.96 32.55
C ILE A 146 24.63 -5.74 33.34
N CYS A 147 24.69 -5.50 34.65
CA CYS A 147 25.59 -6.18 35.59
C CYS A 147 25.07 -6.09 37.03
N THR A 148 25.74 -6.78 37.95
CA THR A 148 25.39 -6.87 39.36
C THR A 148 26.61 -6.48 40.20
N LEU A 149 26.41 -5.52 41.12
CA LEU A 149 27.45 -5.07 42.05
C LEU A 149 27.36 -5.86 43.36
N ASP A 150 28.45 -6.52 43.75
CA ASP A 150 28.52 -7.42 44.91
C ASP A 150 28.53 -6.68 46.26
N ARG A 151 28.93 -5.42 46.22
CA ARG A 151 29.02 -4.48 47.35
C ARG A 151 28.85 -3.06 46.82
N LYS A 152 28.76 -2.10 47.72
CA LYS A 152 28.67 -0.67 47.36
C LYS A 152 29.95 -0.18 46.68
N VAL A 153 29.98 -0.24 45.35
CA VAL A 153 31.06 0.22 44.48
C VAL A 153 30.50 1.23 43.48
N LYS A 154 31.33 2.20 43.09
CA LYS A 154 30.99 3.15 42.05
C LYS A 154 31.22 2.50 40.69
N PHE A 155 30.17 2.39 39.89
CA PHE A 155 30.22 1.91 38.51
C PHE A 155 30.01 3.09 37.56
N GLU A 156 31.00 3.34 36.72
CA GLU A 156 30.98 4.40 35.70
C GLU A 156 31.25 3.77 34.34
N CYS A 157 30.28 3.91 33.45
CA CYS A 157 30.32 3.40 32.09
C CYS A 157 29.81 4.49 31.14
N GLU A 158 30.61 4.81 30.13
CA GLU A 158 30.24 5.68 29.02
C GLU A 158 30.15 4.84 27.76
N PHE A 159 29.16 5.08 26.91
CA PHE A 159 29.03 4.38 25.65
C PHE A 159 28.43 5.27 24.58
N GLU A 160 28.84 5.05 23.35
CA GLU A 160 28.35 5.80 22.21
C GLU A 160 27.21 5.04 21.52
N VAL A 161 26.09 5.72 21.33
CA VAL A 161 24.94 5.23 20.57
C VAL A 161 24.92 5.96 19.23
N SER A 162 24.72 5.20 18.15
CA SER A 162 24.54 5.75 16.80
C SER A 162 23.40 5.06 16.08
N VAL A 163 22.92 5.72 15.02
CA VAL A 163 21.92 5.16 14.12
C VAL A 163 22.62 4.50 12.93
N GLY A 164 22.15 3.31 12.58
CA GLY A 164 22.68 2.54 11.47
C GLY A 164 21.63 1.62 10.86
N ARG A 165 22.09 0.75 9.97
CA ARG A 165 21.27 -0.27 9.30
C ARG A 165 21.97 -1.61 9.40
N GLY A 166 21.18 -2.67 9.48
CA GLY A 166 21.69 -4.05 9.52
C GLY A 166 22.65 -4.28 10.69
N PHE A 167 23.88 -4.69 10.35
CA PHE A 167 24.91 -5.08 11.30
C PHE A 167 26.24 -4.43 10.91
N ARG A 168 26.99 -3.94 11.89
CA ARG A 168 28.37 -3.49 11.72
C ARG A 168 29.29 -4.22 12.68
N ILE A 169 30.45 -4.63 12.18
CA ILE A 169 31.47 -5.29 12.99
C ILE A 169 32.22 -4.29 13.88
N ALA A 170 32.80 -4.76 14.98
CA ALA A 170 33.57 -3.94 15.90
C ALA A 170 34.70 -3.15 15.20
N ASP A 171 35.36 -3.76 14.20
CA ASP A 171 36.45 -3.10 13.46
C ASP A 171 35.98 -1.88 12.65
N GLU A 172 34.76 -1.90 12.12
CA GLU A 172 34.18 -0.76 11.39
C GLU A 172 33.81 0.40 12.32
N ASN A 173 33.61 0.11 13.60
CA ASN A 173 33.30 1.11 14.63
C ASN A 173 34.56 1.74 15.26
N LYS A 174 35.76 1.24 14.94
CA LYS A 174 37.01 1.78 15.49
C LYS A 174 37.28 3.18 14.92
N ARG A 175 37.53 4.12 15.82
CA ARG A 175 38.01 5.46 15.46
C ARG A 175 39.53 5.56 15.66
N PRO A 176 40.28 6.13 14.71
CA PRO A 176 41.74 6.25 14.82
C PRO A 176 42.18 7.20 15.95
N ASP A 177 41.32 8.13 16.34
CA ASP A 177 41.50 9.13 17.41
C ASP A 177 40.84 8.70 18.74
N ALA A 178 40.35 7.45 18.85
CA ALA A 178 39.73 6.96 20.07
C ALA A 178 40.76 6.96 21.23
N PRO A 179 40.45 7.57 22.39
CA PRO A 179 41.35 7.52 23.52
C PRO A 179 41.45 6.09 24.08
N ILE A 180 42.57 5.79 24.73
CA ILE A 180 42.84 4.48 25.34
C ILE A 180 41.70 4.10 26.30
N GLY A 181 41.29 2.82 26.26
CA GLY A 181 40.18 2.28 27.06
C GLY A 181 38.79 2.35 26.41
N VAL A 182 38.67 2.88 25.19
CA VAL A 182 37.46 2.68 24.36
C VAL A 182 37.52 1.32 23.68
N ILE A 183 36.51 0.51 23.93
CA ILE A 183 36.30 -0.80 23.33
C ILE A 183 35.23 -0.63 22.26
N ALA A 184 35.60 -0.81 21.00
CA ALA A 184 34.64 -0.86 19.90
C ALA A 184 33.91 -2.21 19.95
N ILE A 185 32.59 -2.17 19.79
CA ILE A 185 31.75 -3.37 19.84
C ILE A 185 30.96 -3.49 18.53
N ASP A 186 30.63 -4.71 18.16
CA ASP A 186 29.72 -4.99 17.06
C ASP A 186 28.29 -4.54 17.40
N SER A 187 27.64 -3.94 16.40
CA SER A 187 26.39 -3.19 16.57
C SER A 187 25.28 -3.79 15.72
N ILE A 188 24.17 -4.15 16.37
CA ILE A 188 22.96 -4.66 15.74
C ILE A 188 21.94 -3.53 15.68
N PHE A 189 21.79 -2.93 14.51
CA PHE A 189 20.88 -1.81 14.29
C PHE A 189 19.47 -2.27 13.90
N SER A 190 19.32 -3.48 13.37
CA SER A 190 18.03 -3.97 12.86
C SER A 190 16.99 -4.10 13.99
N PRO A 191 15.84 -3.39 13.90
CA PRO A 191 14.77 -3.46 14.90
C PRO A 191 13.83 -4.67 14.67
N VAL A 192 13.99 -5.40 13.57
CA VAL A 192 13.20 -6.58 13.22
C VAL A 192 14.00 -7.83 13.57
N THR A 193 13.45 -8.68 14.43
CA THR A 193 14.13 -9.88 14.92
C THR A 193 13.84 -11.10 14.06
N ARG A 194 12.61 -11.22 13.56
CA ARG A 194 12.18 -12.38 12.78
C ARG A 194 11.09 -12.01 11.79
N VAL A 195 11.27 -12.46 10.55
CA VAL A 195 10.25 -12.38 9.50
C VAL A 195 10.05 -13.76 8.90
N LYS A 196 8.80 -14.21 8.89
CA LYS A 196 8.34 -15.42 8.20
C LYS A 196 7.29 -15.00 7.18
N TYR A 197 7.31 -15.64 6.02
CA TYR A 197 6.22 -15.51 5.06
C TYR A 197 5.78 -16.90 4.60
N SER A 198 4.51 -17.01 4.25
CA SER A 198 3.93 -18.17 3.58
C SER A 198 3.05 -17.71 2.44
N VAL A 199 2.98 -18.52 1.40
CA VAL A 199 2.11 -18.31 0.24
C VAL A 199 1.11 -19.45 0.21
N GLU A 200 -0.18 -19.11 0.15
CA GLU A 200 -1.29 -20.04 0.03
C GLU A 200 -2.05 -19.76 -1.26
N ASN A 201 -2.79 -20.74 -1.79
CA ASN A 201 -3.62 -20.51 -2.96
C ASN A 201 -4.95 -19.83 -2.54
N THR A 202 -5.37 -18.83 -3.30
CA THR A 202 -6.64 -18.13 -3.14
C THR A 202 -7.46 -18.19 -4.42
N ARG A 203 -8.77 -18.10 -4.26
CA ARG A 203 -9.73 -18.20 -5.38
C ARG A 203 -10.32 -16.85 -5.68
N VAL A 204 -10.24 -16.44 -6.94
CA VAL A 204 -10.89 -15.24 -7.46
C VAL A 204 -11.84 -15.67 -8.58
N GLY A 205 -13.15 -15.54 -8.34
CA GLY A 205 -14.18 -15.97 -9.28
C GLY A 205 -14.14 -17.49 -9.56
N GLN A 206 -13.77 -17.87 -10.78
CA GLN A 206 -13.67 -19.27 -11.20
C GLN A 206 -12.24 -19.83 -11.12
N ILE A 207 -11.23 -18.96 -11.01
CA ILE A 207 -9.81 -19.32 -11.02
C ILE A 207 -9.33 -19.48 -9.56
N THR A 208 -8.56 -20.55 -9.29
CA THR A 208 -8.19 -20.98 -7.93
C THR A 208 -6.69 -20.96 -7.62
N ASP A 209 -5.86 -20.51 -8.57
CA ASP A 209 -4.40 -20.57 -8.48
C ASP A 209 -3.72 -19.20 -8.30
N TYR A 210 -4.45 -18.21 -7.79
CA TYR A 210 -3.87 -16.96 -7.31
C TYR A 210 -3.13 -17.17 -5.99
N ASP A 211 -2.14 -16.32 -5.72
CA ASP A 211 -1.34 -16.35 -4.51
C ASP A 211 -1.97 -15.45 -3.43
N LYS A 212 -2.01 -15.95 -2.20
CA LYS A 212 -2.26 -15.21 -0.96
C LYS A 212 -0.98 -15.17 -0.15
N LEU A 213 -0.47 -13.97 0.09
CA LEU A 213 0.74 -13.76 0.86
C LEU A 213 0.40 -13.48 2.33
N ILE A 214 0.95 -14.28 3.23
CA ILE A 214 0.87 -14.09 4.68
C ILE A 214 2.27 -13.73 5.19
N LEU A 215 2.42 -12.57 5.83
CA LEU A 215 3.65 -12.09 6.45
C LEU A 215 3.50 -12.03 7.96
N ASP A 216 4.40 -12.73 8.66
CA ASP A 216 4.55 -12.72 10.11
C ASP A 216 5.80 -11.90 10.47
N ILE A 217 5.62 -10.74 11.08
CA ILE A 217 6.70 -9.79 11.41
C ILE A 217 6.85 -9.68 12.94
N HIS A 218 8.06 -9.93 13.46
CA HIS A 218 8.42 -9.75 14.87
C HIS A 218 9.43 -8.63 15.02
N THR A 219 9.11 -7.63 15.84
CA THR A 219 9.96 -6.49 16.16
C THR A 219 10.44 -6.55 17.61
N ASP A 220 11.43 -5.74 17.95
CA ASP A 220 11.98 -5.63 19.29
C ASP A 220 11.37 -4.46 20.11
N GLY A 221 10.34 -3.79 19.58
CA GLY A 221 9.67 -2.65 20.19
C GLY A 221 10.25 -1.28 19.84
N ARG A 222 11.38 -1.23 19.13
CA ARG A 222 11.92 0.05 18.60
C ARG A 222 11.02 0.62 17.50
N ILE A 223 10.34 -0.25 16.77
CA ILE A 223 9.39 0.06 15.71
C ILE A 223 8.18 -0.89 15.82
N GLU A 224 7.00 -0.40 15.45
CA GLU A 224 5.82 -1.25 15.34
C GLU A 224 5.91 -2.12 14.07
N PRO A 225 5.34 -3.34 14.07
CA PRO A 225 5.35 -4.21 12.88
C PRO A 225 4.74 -3.57 11.63
N HIS A 226 3.70 -2.73 11.79
CA HIS A 226 3.02 -2.07 10.69
C HIS A 226 3.90 -0.98 10.05
N ASP A 227 4.55 -0.15 10.88
CA ASP A 227 5.49 0.88 10.44
C ASP A 227 6.71 0.26 9.75
N ALA A 228 7.23 -0.85 10.29
CA ALA A 228 8.34 -1.59 9.69
C ALA A 228 8.01 -2.06 8.28
N LEU A 229 6.80 -2.60 8.07
CA LEU A 229 6.33 -3.04 6.76
C LEU A 229 6.17 -1.86 5.79
N LEU A 230 5.63 -0.73 6.25
CA LEU A 230 5.49 0.48 5.44
C LEU A 230 6.85 1.02 4.99
N GLN A 231 7.80 1.16 5.91
CA GLN A 231 9.16 1.60 5.61
C GLN A 231 9.86 0.63 4.63
N ALA A 232 9.76 -0.68 4.86
CA ALA A 232 10.36 -1.68 3.98
C ALA A 232 9.76 -1.63 2.57
N SER A 233 8.44 -1.45 2.46
CA SER A 233 7.76 -1.33 1.16
C SER A 233 8.19 -0.06 0.42
N GLY A 234 8.32 1.07 1.13
CA GLY A 234 8.83 2.32 0.57
C GLY A 234 10.28 2.21 0.06
N ILE A 235 11.16 1.55 0.84
CA ILE A 235 12.55 1.28 0.43
C ILE A 235 12.59 0.40 -0.83
N LEU A 236 11.78 -0.67 -0.87
CA LEU A 236 11.73 -1.57 -2.02
C LEU A 236 11.25 -0.87 -3.28
N ARG A 237 10.18 -0.07 -3.19
CA ARG A 237 9.68 0.75 -4.30
C ARG A 237 10.77 1.70 -4.81
N HIS A 238 11.45 2.40 -3.91
CA HIS A 238 12.49 3.35 -4.30
C HIS A 238 13.65 2.68 -5.07
N HIS A 239 13.98 1.44 -4.75
CA HIS A 239 14.96 0.67 -5.51
C HIS A 239 14.48 0.23 -6.89
N LEU A 240 13.16 0.14 -7.11
CA LEU A 240 12.57 -0.19 -8.40
C LEU A 240 12.44 1.04 -9.32
N ASP A 241 12.36 2.25 -8.76
CA ASP A 241 12.23 3.50 -9.54
C ASP A 241 13.32 3.66 -10.62
N VAL A 242 14.55 3.20 -10.37
CA VAL A 242 15.65 3.26 -11.34
C VAL A 242 15.38 2.43 -12.60
N PHE A 243 14.63 1.33 -12.46
CA PHE A 243 14.28 0.46 -13.58
C PHE A 243 13.05 0.95 -14.33
N VAL A 244 12.11 1.58 -13.62
CA VAL A 244 10.90 2.18 -14.22
C VAL A 244 11.28 3.40 -15.06
N ASN A 245 12.09 4.30 -14.50
CA ASN A 245 12.47 5.56 -15.15
C ASN A 245 13.47 5.40 -16.32
N TYR A 246 13.83 4.16 -16.70
CA TYR A 246 14.67 3.91 -17.86
C TYR A 246 13.92 4.19 -19.17
N ASP A 247 12.60 3.94 -19.19
CA ASP A 247 11.72 4.27 -20.31
C ASP A 247 10.26 4.39 -19.83
N ASP A 248 9.88 5.60 -19.41
CA ASP A 248 8.56 5.90 -18.84
C ASP A 248 7.40 5.63 -19.83
N ASN A 249 7.68 5.52 -21.13
CA ASN A 249 6.67 5.37 -22.18
C ASN A 249 6.65 3.95 -22.81
N ALA A 250 7.47 3.01 -22.35
CA ALA A 250 7.57 1.69 -22.98
C ALA A 250 6.44 0.72 -22.63
N ILE A 251 5.78 0.90 -21.47
CA ILE A 251 4.86 -0.08 -20.90
C ILE A 251 3.59 0.61 -20.39
N GLU A 252 2.46 0.33 -21.04
CA GLU A 252 1.13 0.71 -20.56
C GLU A 252 0.43 -0.54 -20.01
N PHE A 253 -0.08 -0.46 -18.79
CA PHE A 253 -0.94 -1.49 -18.22
C PHE A 253 -2.39 -1.16 -18.57
N GLU A 254 -3.17 -2.15 -19.02
CA GLU A 254 -4.61 -1.97 -19.12
C GLU A 254 -5.20 -1.80 -17.71
N GLU A 255 -5.68 -0.58 -17.40
CA GLU A 255 -6.43 -0.33 -16.18
C GLU A 255 -7.72 -1.17 -16.18
N ALA A 256 -8.10 -1.67 -15.00
CA ALA A 256 -9.34 -2.43 -14.87
C ALA A 256 -10.51 -1.61 -15.45
N PRO A 257 -11.42 -2.21 -16.26
CA PRO A 257 -12.70 -1.56 -16.50
C PRO A 257 -13.33 -1.30 -15.13
N ALA A 258 -13.86 -0.10 -14.93
CA ALA A 258 -14.34 0.44 -13.66
C ALA A 258 -15.49 -0.36 -13.00
N GLU A 259 -15.75 -1.59 -13.42
CA GLU A 259 -16.87 -2.43 -13.01
C GLU A 259 -16.77 -2.99 -11.57
N GLN A 260 -15.63 -2.85 -10.89
CA GLN A 260 -15.38 -3.48 -9.58
C GLN A 260 -15.04 -2.52 -8.42
N SER A 261 -15.34 -1.23 -8.51
CA SER A 261 -15.37 -0.41 -7.29
C SER A 261 -16.72 -0.60 -6.58
N GLU A 262 -16.72 -0.73 -5.25
CA GLU A 262 -17.95 -0.76 -4.43
C GLU A 262 -18.82 0.49 -4.69
N GLU A 263 -18.18 1.59 -5.09
CA GLU A 263 -18.80 2.84 -5.51
C GLU A 263 -19.62 2.70 -6.81
N ASN A 264 -19.11 1.94 -7.80
CA ASN A 264 -19.84 1.63 -9.02
C ASN A 264 -20.94 0.59 -8.81
N ALA A 265 -20.83 -0.32 -7.84
CA ALA A 265 -21.93 -1.21 -7.48
C ALA A 265 -23.10 -0.44 -6.85
N ALA A 266 -22.81 0.54 -5.99
CA ALA A 266 -23.82 1.44 -5.42
C ALA A 266 -24.45 2.33 -6.50
N LEU A 267 -23.64 2.90 -7.40
CA LEU A 267 -24.12 3.70 -8.52
C LEU A 267 -24.96 2.86 -9.50
N LYS A 268 -24.53 1.64 -9.84
CA LYS A 268 -25.29 0.70 -10.67
C LYS A 268 -26.63 0.33 -10.05
N LYS A 269 -26.69 0.12 -8.73
CA LYS A 269 -27.94 -0.13 -8.01
C LYS A 269 -28.86 1.09 -8.04
N LEU A 270 -28.31 2.29 -7.86
CA LEU A 270 -29.04 3.56 -7.89
C LEU A 270 -29.62 3.84 -9.29
N LEU A 271 -28.83 3.64 -10.34
CA LEU A 271 -29.22 3.89 -11.73
C LEU A 271 -30.28 2.90 -12.23
N ASN A 272 -30.26 1.66 -11.73
CA ASN A 272 -31.24 0.63 -12.10
C ASN A 272 -32.48 0.59 -11.18
N MET A 273 -32.56 1.50 -10.19
CA MET A 273 -33.75 1.68 -9.37
C MET A 273 -34.94 2.12 -10.23
N SER A 274 -36.15 1.69 -9.86
CA SER A 274 -37.36 2.11 -10.58
C SER A 274 -37.72 3.55 -10.24
N VAL A 275 -38.20 4.30 -11.22
CA VAL A 275 -38.74 5.66 -11.02
C VAL A 275 -39.93 5.68 -10.06
N ASN A 276 -40.67 4.57 -9.94
CA ASN A 276 -41.80 4.47 -9.01
C ASN A 276 -41.35 4.34 -7.54
N GLU A 277 -40.10 3.99 -7.28
CA GLU A 277 -39.52 3.92 -5.93
C GLU A 277 -39.05 5.29 -5.44
N ILE A 278 -38.92 6.27 -6.34
CA ILE A 278 -38.69 7.66 -5.97
C ILE A 278 -40.03 8.27 -5.54
N GLU A 279 -40.05 8.92 -4.37
CA GLU A 279 -41.21 9.65 -3.83
C GLU A 279 -41.55 10.91 -4.66
N LEU A 280 -42.03 10.69 -5.88
CA LEU A 280 -42.50 11.73 -6.80
C LEU A 280 -44.02 11.93 -6.66
N SER A 281 -44.49 13.14 -6.99
CA SER A 281 -45.92 13.38 -7.11
C SER A 281 -46.58 12.46 -8.15
N VAL A 282 -47.85 12.14 -7.91
CA VAL A 282 -48.69 11.33 -8.82
C VAL A 282 -48.67 11.87 -10.26
N ARG A 283 -48.51 13.19 -10.44
CA ARG A 283 -48.39 13.81 -11.75
C ARG A 283 -47.05 13.50 -12.42
N ALA A 284 -45.94 13.65 -11.70
CA ALA A 284 -44.60 13.38 -12.23
C ALA A 284 -44.42 11.90 -12.59
N ALA A 285 -44.84 10.98 -11.72
CA ALA A 285 -44.79 9.54 -11.97
C ALA A 285 -45.59 9.12 -13.22
N ASN A 286 -46.82 9.64 -13.37
CA ASN A 286 -47.64 9.35 -14.55
C ASN A 286 -47.06 9.95 -15.84
N CYS A 287 -46.40 11.11 -15.77
CA CYS A 287 -45.71 11.68 -16.93
C CYS A 287 -44.50 10.83 -17.35
N LEU A 288 -43.73 10.31 -16.39
CA LEU A 288 -42.55 9.46 -16.66
C LEU A 288 -42.94 8.09 -17.22
N ASN A 289 -43.99 7.47 -16.68
CA ASN A 289 -44.54 6.22 -17.20
C ASN A 289 -45.07 6.38 -18.64
N ASN A 290 -45.74 7.50 -18.96
CA ASN A 290 -46.18 7.81 -20.32
C ASN A 290 -45.03 8.11 -21.29
N ALA A 291 -43.86 8.52 -20.78
CA ALA A 291 -42.65 8.78 -21.55
C ALA A 291 -41.77 7.52 -21.73
N ASN A 292 -42.22 6.35 -21.25
CA ASN A 292 -41.46 5.10 -21.20
C ASN A 292 -40.12 5.23 -20.45
N ILE A 293 -40.05 6.11 -19.45
CA ILE A 293 -38.87 6.26 -18.57
C ILE A 293 -39.15 5.46 -17.30
N THR A 294 -38.55 4.28 -17.19
CA THR A 294 -38.85 3.33 -16.11
C THR A 294 -37.77 3.28 -15.03
N THR A 295 -36.53 3.66 -15.35
CA THR A 295 -35.38 3.64 -14.43
C THR A 295 -34.79 5.02 -14.18
N VAL A 296 -34.15 5.18 -13.01
CA VAL A 296 -33.49 6.45 -12.62
C VAL A 296 -32.36 6.82 -13.58
N GLY A 297 -31.62 5.83 -14.09
CA GLY A 297 -30.56 6.07 -15.06
C GLY A 297 -31.07 6.60 -16.39
N GLN A 298 -32.21 6.09 -16.90
CA GLN A 298 -32.86 6.64 -18.09
C GLN A 298 -33.32 8.08 -17.87
N LEU A 299 -33.80 8.40 -16.66
CA LEU A 299 -34.23 9.74 -16.29
C LEU A 299 -33.05 10.73 -16.25
N ALA A 300 -31.93 10.32 -15.65
CA ALA A 300 -30.72 11.15 -15.55
C ALA A 300 -30.06 11.45 -16.91
N MET A 301 -30.21 10.56 -17.90
CA MET A 301 -29.73 10.79 -19.27
C MET A 301 -30.56 11.83 -20.06
N LYS A 302 -31.77 12.15 -19.61
CA LYS A 302 -32.64 13.11 -20.31
C LYS A 302 -32.33 14.53 -19.92
N SER A 303 -32.17 15.39 -20.93
CA SER A 303 -31.96 16.82 -20.72
C SER A 303 -33.23 17.52 -20.28
N GLU A 304 -33.11 18.64 -19.55
CA GLU A 304 -34.25 19.46 -19.12
C GLU A 304 -35.13 19.89 -20.31
N ALA A 305 -34.50 20.18 -21.45
CA ALA A 305 -35.16 20.58 -22.69
C ALA A 305 -35.96 19.44 -23.34
N GLU A 306 -35.53 18.19 -23.20
CA GLU A 306 -36.29 17.01 -23.65
C GLU A 306 -37.48 16.72 -22.73
N MET A 307 -37.28 16.89 -21.42
CA MET A 307 -38.34 16.65 -20.44
C MET A 307 -39.55 17.57 -20.64
N LEU A 308 -39.32 18.83 -21.02
CA LEU A 308 -40.37 19.81 -21.31
C LEU A 308 -41.17 19.52 -22.59
N LYS A 309 -40.73 18.60 -23.45
CA LYS A 309 -41.45 18.20 -24.67
C LYS A 309 -42.54 17.16 -24.40
N TYR A 310 -42.51 16.50 -23.25
CA TYR A 310 -43.50 15.47 -22.92
C TYR A 310 -44.87 16.09 -22.61
N ARG A 311 -45.92 15.41 -23.08
CA ARG A 311 -47.31 15.86 -22.93
C ARG A 311 -47.67 15.94 -21.45
N ASN A 312 -48.25 17.08 -21.04
CA ASN A 312 -48.64 17.39 -19.66
C ASN A 312 -47.46 17.54 -18.67
N PHE A 313 -46.22 17.70 -19.15
CA PHE A 313 -45.06 17.98 -18.31
C PHE A 313 -44.94 19.48 -18.03
N GLY A 314 -44.86 19.87 -16.76
CA GLY A 314 -44.85 21.27 -16.34
C GLY A 314 -43.63 21.67 -15.51
N LYS A 315 -43.36 22.98 -15.41
CA LYS A 315 -42.22 23.53 -14.64
C LYS A 315 -42.16 23.05 -13.18
N LYS A 316 -43.33 22.82 -12.57
CA LYS A 316 -43.42 22.31 -11.19
C LYS A 316 -42.93 20.86 -11.06
N SER A 317 -43.25 20.00 -12.03
CA SER A 317 -42.78 18.61 -12.06
C SER A 317 -41.31 18.50 -12.45
N LEU A 318 -40.80 19.42 -13.29
CA LEU A 318 -39.38 19.49 -13.61
C LEU A 318 -38.52 19.80 -12.38
N ASN A 319 -38.92 20.81 -11.59
CA ASN A 319 -38.20 21.17 -10.36
C ASN A 319 -38.25 20.04 -9.33
N GLU A 320 -39.41 19.39 -9.17
CA GLU A 320 -39.56 18.24 -8.28
C GLU A 320 -38.61 17.08 -8.63
N ILE A 321 -38.49 16.75 -9.92
CA ILE A 321 -37.54 15.73 -10.40
C ILE A 321 -36.09 16.16 -10.18
N LYS A 322 -35.78 17.43 -10.44
CA LYS A 322 -34.43 17.97 -10.25
C LYS A 322 -34.00 17.92 -8.79
N ASP A 323 -34.88 18.32 -7.87
CA ASP A 323 -34.61 18.30 -6.44
C ASP A 323 -34.39 16.85 -5.95
N LYS A 324 -35.22 15.90 -6.42
CA LYS A 324 -35.09 14.48 -6.06
C LYS A 324 -33.86 13.80 -6.66
N LEU A 325 -33.48 14.13 -7.90
CA LEU A 325 -32.22 13.64 -8.46
C LEU A 325 -31.01 14.21 -7.71
N THR A 326 -31.07 15.49 -7.32
CA THR A 326 -30.00 16.13 -6.56
C THR A 326 -29.86 15.52 -5.16
N GLU A 327 -30.97 15.14 -4.51
CA GLU A 327 -30.98 14.40 -3.24
C GLU A 327 -30.30 13.01 -3.36
N LEU A 328 -30.39 12.39 -4.53
CA LEU A 328 -29.73 11.12 -4.87
C LEU A 328 -28.30 11.31 -5.43
N GLY A 329 -27.79 12.56 -5.48
CA GLY A 329 -26.45 12.87 -6.00
C GLY A 329 -26.33 12.82 -7.54
N LEU A 330 -27.45 12.84 -8.26
CA LEU A 330 -27.53 12.77 -9.73
C LEU A 330 -28.04 14.09 -10.33
N GLY A 331 -27.76 14.32 -11.62
CA GLY A 331 -28.21 15.48 -12.39
C GLY A 331 -28.94 15.08 -13.68
N LEU A 332 -29.70 16.02 -14.24
CA LEU A 332 -30.34 15.85 -15.56
C LEU A 332 -29.34 16.13 -16.69
N GLY A 333 -29.35 15.28 -17.72
CA GLY A 333 -28.43 15.36 -18.87
C GLY A 333 -27.03 14.83 -18.59
N MET A 334 -26.87 13.92 -17.63
CA MET A 334 -25.59 13.26 -17.39
C MET A 334 -25.30 12.24 -18.50
N SER A 335 -24.06 12.26 -19.01
CA SER A 335 -23.54 11.21 -19.88
C SER A 335 -23.19 10.00 -19.02
N ILE A 336 -24.08 9.02 -18.98
CA ILE A 336 -23.92 7.78 -18.20
C ILE A 336 -23.48 6.68 -19.17
N ASP A 337 -22.48 5.90 -18.76
CA ASP A 337 -21.98 4.76 -19.53
C ASP A 337 -23.09 3.71 -19.72
N PRO A 338 -23.44 3.32 -20.96
CA PRO A 338 -24.44 2.30 -21.25
C PRO A 338 -24.22 0.96 -20.52
N ALA A 339 -22.98 0.62 -20.16
CA ALA A 339 -22.65 -0.62 -19.46
C ALA A 339 -23.20 -0.69 -18.01
N LEU A 340 -23.55 0.47 -17.42
CA LEU A 340 -24.08 0.57 -16.05
C LEU A 340 -25.61 0.39 -15.98
N LEU A 341 -26.32 0.34 -17.12
CA LEU A 341 -27.78 0.25 -17.20
C LEU A 341 -28.23 -1.18 -17.58
N SER A 342 -29.14 -1.76 -16.80
CA SER A 342 -29.73 -3.07 -17.10
C SER A 342 -31.00 -2.89 -17.93
N GLY A 343 -30.86 -2.63 -19.23
CA GLY A 343 -31.97 -2.57 -20.18
C GLY A 343 -31.52 -2.22 -21.61
N PRO A 344 -32.30 -2.55 -22.65
CA PRO A 344 -31.94 -2.23 -24.03
C PRO A 344 -31.83 -0.71 -24.19
N VAL A 345 -30.60 -0.23 -24.37
CA VAL A 345 -30.32 1.17 -24.65
C VAL A 345 -30.70 1.41 -26.11
N THR A 346 -31.81 2.12 -26.35
CA THR A 346 -32.09 2.67 -27.67
C THR A 346 -30.98 3.66 -27.98
N GLN A 347 -30.03 3.26 -28.84
CA GLN A 347 -28.94 4.13 -29.25
C GLN A 347 -29.52 5.43 -29.85
N ILE A 348 -29.19 6.55 -29.24
CA ILE A 348 -29.49 7.87 -29.79
C ILE A 348 -28.50 8.09 -30.94
N GLN A 349 -28.93 7.83 -32.18
CA GLN A 349 -28.18 8.27 -33.35
C GLN A 349 -28.20 9.79 -33.43
N ALA A 350 -27.02 10.41 -33.40
CA ALA A 350 -26.85 11.82 -33.74
C ALA A 350 -27.34 12.07 -35.18
N PRO A 351 -27.95 13.23 -35.49
CA PRO A 351 -28.37 13.54 -36.84
C PRO A 351 -27.14 13.72 -37.72
N ARG A 352 -26.93 12.80 -38.68
CA ARG A 352 -25.90 12.97 -39.72
C ARG A 352 -26.38 14.03 -40.70
N LEU A 353 -25.70 15.18 -40.69
CA LEU A 353 -25.87 16.23 -41.67
C LEU A 353 -25.05 15.86 -42.92
N GLY A 354 -25.73 15.57 -44.03
CA GLY A 354 -25.17 15.56 -45.38
C GLY A 354 -24.40 14.29 -45.80
N ALA A 355 -25.11 13.37 -46.47
CA ALA A 355 -24.60 12.60 -47.60
C ALA A 355 -25.81 11.96 -48.30
N ASP A 356 -26.07 12.40 -49.54
CA ASP A 356 -26.97 11.71 -50.45
C ASP A 356 -26.32 10.37 -50.83
N GLU A 357 -26.90 9.26 -50.38
CA GLU A 357 -26.64 7.94 -50.96
C GLU A 357 -27.96 7.18 -51.14
N GLU A 358 -28.07 6.61 -52.33
CA GLU A 358 -29.26 6.06 -52.97
C GLU A 358 -29.92 4.95 -52.16
N ALA A 359 -31.25 4.96 -52.13
CA ALA A 359 -32.04 3.86 -51.57
C ALA A 359 -31.98 2.62 -52.47
N PRO A 360 -31.65 1.43 -51.92
CA PRO A 360 -32.09 0.19 -52.52
C PRO A 360 -33.17 -0.39 -51.62
N VAL A 361 -34.44 -0.31 -52.00
CA VAL A 361 -35.27 -1.46 -52.40
C VAL A 361 -36.62 -0.92 -52.89
N GLY A 362 -36.94 -1.22 -54.14
CA GLY A 362 -38.17 -0.77 -54.79
C GLY A 362 -39.39 -1.57 -54.36
N LEU A 363 -40.55 -0.92 -54.44
CA LEU A 363 -41.89 -1.47 -54.22
C LEU A 363 -42.23 -2.73 -55.06
N ALA A 364 -41.37 -3.11 -56.01
CA ALA A 364 -41.53 -4.27 -56.88
C ALA A 364 -41.21 -5.61 -56.18
N ASP A 365 -40.31 -5.62 -55.18
CA ASP A 365 -39.92 -6.86 -54.47
C ASP A 365 -40.93 -7.29 -53.39
N LEU A 366 -41.79 -6.37 -52.93
CA LEU A 366 -42.87 -6.65 -51.96
C LEU A 366 -44.12 -7.25 -52.60
N ILE A 367 -44.28 -7.20 -53.93
CA ILE A 367 -45.44 -7.76 -54.63
C ILE A 367 -45.20 -9.23 -55.02
N ALA A 368 -43.94 -9.67 -55.11
CA ALA A 368 -43.58 -11.04 -55.49
C ALA A 368 -43.68 -12.07 -54.34
N GLN A 369 -43.84 -11.65 -53.09
CA GLN A 369 -43.91 -12.55 -51.93
C GLN A 369 -45.33 -12.90 -51.43
N ASN A 370 -46.39 -12.43 -52.09
CA ASN A 370 -47.79 -12.66 -51.68
C ASN A 370 -48.67 -13.30 -52.77
N ILE A 371 -48.09 -14.04 -53.73
CA ILE A 371 -48.86 -14.72 -54.80
C ILE A 371 -48.75 -16.25 -54.78
N ASP A 372 -47.97 -16.86 -53.88
CA ASP A 372 -48.01 -18.31 -53.66
C ASP A 372 -48.42 -18.63 -52.22
N ASP A 373 -49.74 -18.52 -51.96
CA ASP A 373 -50.53 -19.36 -51.04
C ASP A 373 -52.03 -19.32 -51.42
#